data_AF-A0A7S0GJP0-F1
#
_entry.id   AF-A0A7S0GJP0-F1
#
_cell.length_a   1.000
_cell.length_b   1.000
_cell.length_c   1.000
_cell.angle_alpha   90.00
_cell.angle_beta   90.00
_cell.angle_gamma   90.00
#
_symmetry.space_group_name_H-M   'P 1'
#
loop_
_entity.id
_entity.type
_entity.pdbx_description
1 polymer ?
#
loop_
_entity_poly.entity_id
_entity_poly.type
_entity_poly.pdbx_seq_one_letter_code
_entity_poly.pdbx_strand_id
1 'polypeptide(L)'
;KKTNSKNQNSVLEKKVLCCEEFSLSSSTDSSSLSSSQSLGPLSSNCEGLEVSILSNSSDKNDKVDGNSRSRRRGRRVRSRKYYKETNEEASVPCHMRASIIALDCEMVGVGPSGFRSAVARVTLVDYNNSTLLDTFVRVAEEVTDYRTFVSGVHESDLKSEEALSLDECRQKVERLLRGKILVGHGLKCDLQSLGLVHPWHDIRDTAKYEPYMKVVDRMGSKRGQVARKLKELVAEKIGREIQKPGQSHSPYEDAVAALDLYKLDSRKWEMVMQYKMRRTMEIQGVLDTEKHAAFNENASHFSQRMVAVGAC
;
A
#
# COMPACT_ATOMS: atom_id res chain seq x y z
N LYS A 1 17.47 -54.68 -20.46
CA LYS A 1 18.50 -54.25 -21.45
C LYS A 1 17.81 -53.29 -22.44
N LYS A 2 18.48 -52.17 -22.81
CA LYS A 2 18.00 -51.02 -23.62
C LYS A 2 16.95 -50.13 -22.88
N THR A 3 17.21 -48.88 -22.42
CA THR A 3 17.57 -47.57 -23.08
C THR A 3 16.41 -47.02 -23.92
N ASN A 4 15.82 -45.82 -23.80
CA ASN A 4 16.28 -44.43 -23.48
C ASN A 4 15.04 -43.52 -23.14
N SER A 5 15.05 -42.20 -22.79
CA SER A 5 16.04 -41.22 -22.30
C SER A 5 15.39 -39.84 -21.96
N LYS A 6 15.78 -39.18 -20.85
CA LYS A 6 15.84 -37.71 -20.52
C LYS A 6 14.68 -36.72 -20.78
N ASN A 7 14.29 -36.00 -19.71
CA ASN A 7 14.12 -34.53 -19.51
C ASN A 7 13.01 -34.28 -18.47
N GLN A 8 13.22 -33.76 -17.26
CA GLN A 8 13.79 -32.46 -16.85
C GLN A 8 13.18 -31.25 -17.60
N ASN A 9 12.21 -30.59 -16.96
CA ASN A 9 12.45 -29.23 -16.46
C ASN A 9 11.42 -28.82 -15.38
N SER A 10 11.91 -28.15 -14.35
CA SER A 10 11.14 -27.59 -13.25
C SER A 10 10.69 -26.16 -13.56
N VAL A 11 9.47 -25.80 -13.15
CA VAL A 11 9.07 -24.40 -13.00
C VAL A 11 8.55 -24.22 -11.58
N LEU A 12 9.32 -23.49 -10.77
CA LEU A 12 8.98 -23.14 -9.39
C LEU A 12 8.07 -21.91 -9.38
N GLU A 13 6.76 -22.11 -9.26
CA GLU A 13 5.84 -21.03 -8.90
C GLU A 13 6.07 -20.59 -7.44
N LYS A 14 6.90 -19.57 -7.24
CA LYS A 14 6.97 -18.87 -5.94
C LYS A 14 5.70 -18.04 -5.74
N LYS A 15 4.73 -18.58 -4.99
CA LYS A 15 3.57 -17.84 -4.50
C LYS A 15 4.02 -16.75 -3.52
N VAL A 16 3.78 -15.49 -3.88
CA VAL A 16 3.88 -14.35 -2.95
C VAL A 16 2.69 -14.42 -1.98
N LEU A 17 2.92 -15.02 -0.81
CA LEU A 17 2.00 -14.96 0.32
C LEU A 17 2.16 -13.62 1.02
N CYS A 18 1.24 -12.69 0.76
CA CYS A 18 1.06 -11.52 1.59
C CYS A 18 0.42 -11.96 2.93
N CYS A 19 0.85 -11.36 4.05
CA CYS A 19 0.61 -11.88 5.39
C CYS A 19 -0.87 -12.03 5.76
N GLU A 20 -1.30 -13.26 6.04
CA GLU A 20 -2.44 -13.54 6.93
C GLU A 20 -1.91 -14.11 8.27
N GLU A 21 -2.55 -13.65 9.34
CA GLU A 21 -2.36 -13.91 10.78
C GLU A 21 -1.78 -15.30 11.19
N PHE A 22 -0.77 -15.32 12.09
CA PHE A 22 -0.88 -16.01 13.39
C PHE A 22 0.20 -15.60 14.42
N SER A 23 0.01 -15.99 15.68
CA SER A 23 0.58 -15.39 16.91
C SER A 23 1.88 -16.03 17.47
N LEU A 24 2.48 -15.34 18.45
CA LEU A 24 3.78 -15.64 19.08
C LEU A 24 3.88 -16.98 19.83
N SER A 25 5.09 -17.56 19.81
CA SER A 25 5.81 -18.05 21.00
C SER A 25 7.33 -18.02 20.77
N SER A 26 8.14 -18.18 21.83
CA SER A 26 9.51 -17.60 21.96
C SER A 26 10.66 -18.62 22.04
N SER A 27 11.91 -18.08 22.05
CA SER A 27 13.18 -18.69 22.58
C SER A 27 13.78 -19.89 21.82
N THR A 28 15.10 -20.10 21.68
CA THR A 28 16.36 -19.43 22.17
C THR A 28 17.56 -19.75 21.25
N ASP A 29 18.62 -18.93 21.34
CA ASP A 29 20.07 -19.07 20.99
C ASP A 29 20.62 -20.44 20.49
N SER A 30 21.65 -20.56 19.64
CA SER A 30 23.02 -20.00 19.83
C SER A 30 24.00 -20.34 18.67
N SER A 31 24.96 -19.44 18.36
CA SER A 31 26.41 -19.64 18.00
C SER A 31 26.83 -20.82 17.05
N SER A 32 27.71 -20.71 16.04
CA SER A 32 29.02 -20.03 15.96
C SER A 32 29.79 -20.35 14.64
N LEU A 33 30.85 -19.57 14.31
CA LEU A 33 32.04 -19.92 13.48
C LEU A 33 31.82 -20.29 11.97
N SER A 34 32.73 -20.08 11.00
CA SER A 34 33.99 -19.31 10.90
C SER A 34 34.55 -19.37 9.46
N SER A 35 35.26 -18.34 8.97
CA SER A 35 36.37 -18.43 7.98
C SER A 35 36.07 -18.97 6.55
N SER A 36 36.77 -18.64 5.46
CA SER A 36 37.85 -17.68 5.15
C SER A 36 38.21 -17.77 3.65
N GLN A 37 38.62 -16.66 3.00
CA GLN A 37 39.50 -16.61 1.79
C GLN A 37 38.98 -17.28 0.49
N SER A 38 39.49 -17.03 -0.73
CA SER A 38 40.11 -15.86 -1.40
C SER A 38 40.23 -16.18 -2.91
N LEU A 39 40.74 -15.24 -3.74
CA LEU A 39 41.16 -15.40 -5.15
C LEU A 39 40.08 -15.38 -6.26
N GLY A 40 40.18 -14.37 -7.14
CA GLY A 40 40.00 -14.56 -8.60
C GLY A 40 41.39 -14.65 -9.25
N PRO A 41 41.60 -14.21 -10.52
CA PRO A 41 40.65 -13.88 -11.59
C PRO A 41 40.87 -14.79 -12.82
N LEU A 42 40.16 -14.56 -13.94
CA LEU A 42 40.72 -14.76 -15.30
C LEU A 42 39.80 -14.19 -16.40
N SER A 43 40.43 -13.73 -17.48
CA SER A 43 39.85 -13.06 -18.66
C SER A 43 39.81 -13.98 -19.89
N SER A 44 38.89 -13.74 -20.83
CA SER A 44 39.18 -13.85 -22.27
C SER A 44 38.13 -13.18 -23.16
N ASN A 45 38.58 -12.65 -24.31
CA ASN A 45 37.81 -11.87 -25.27
C ASN A 45 37.16 -12.74 -26.37
N CYS A 46 36.08 -12.23 -26.97
CA CYS A 46 35.83 -12.19 -28.42
C CYS A 46 34.84 -11.02 -28.68
N GLU A 47 35.17 -10.01 -29.48
CA GLU A 47 34.99 -9.98 -30.95
C GLU A 47 33.55 -10.39 -31.37
N GLY A 48 32.72 -9.57 -32.02
CA GLY A 48 32.94 -8.30 -32.73
C GLY A 48 32.42 -8.44 -34.17
N LEU A 49 31.49 -7.57 -34.60
CA LEU A 49 31.17 -7.25 -36.01
C LEU A 49 30.06 -6.17 -36.08
N GLU A 50 30.08 -5.37 -37.14
CA GLU A 50 29.36 -4.11 -37.33
C GLU A 50 28.61 -4.11 -38.68
N VAL A 51 27.84 -3.04 -38.97
CA VAL A 51 27.26 -2.65 -40.28
C VAL A 51 26.18 -3.61 -40.85
N SER A 52 25.16 -3.23 -41.64
CA SER A 52 24.82 -1.95 -42.29
C SER A 52 23.30 -1.72 -42.45
N ILE A 53 22.95 -0.45 -42.63
CA ILE A 53 21.70 0.07 -43.22
C ILE A 53 21.40 -0.54 -44.61
N LEU A 54 20.12 -0.75 -44.96
CA LEU A 54 19.56 -0.35 -46.26
C LEU A 54 18.01 -0.39 -46.30
N SER A 55 17.45 0.51 -47.09
CA SER A 55 16.01 0.79 -47.25
C SER A 55 15.50 0.42 -48.64
N ASN A 56 14.21 0.07 -48.78
CA ASN A 56 13.30 0.38 -49.90
C ASN A 56 11.89 -0.18 -49.59
N SER A 57 10.75 0.49 -49.85
CA SER A 57 10.18 0.96 -51.13
C SER A 57 9.83 -0.22 -52.06
N SER A 58 8.67 -0.36 -52.73
CA SER A 58 7.36 0.32 -52.79
C SER A 58 6.41 -0.56 -53.63
N ASP A 59 5.08 -0.39 -53.56
CA ASP A 59 4.09 -0.47 -54.67
C ASP A 59 2.65 -0.60 -54.09
N LYS A 60 1.70 0.29 -54.42
CA LYS A 60 0.79 0.33 -55.59
C LYS A 60 -0.16 -0.89 -55.69
N ASN A 61 -1.40 -0.78 -56.17
CA ASN A 61 -2.41 0.30 -56.31
C ASN A 61 -3.65 -0.41 -56.90
N ASP A 62 -4.91 -0.07 -56.57
CA ASP A 62 -6.04 -0.24 -57.51
C ASP A 62 -7.39 0.31 -57.02
N LYS A 63 -8.24 0.72 -57.98
CA LYS A 63 -9.62 1.20 -57.79
C LYS A 63 -10.59 0.29 -58.57
N VAL A 64 -11.76 -0.04 -57.98
CA VAL A 64 -12.96 -0.44 -58.74
C VAL A 64 -14.22 0.09 -58.04
N ASP A 65 -15.15 0.67 -58.81
CA ASP A 65 -16.46 1.11 -58.35
C ASP A 65 -17.48 -0.04 -58.26
N GLY A 66 -18.41 0.03 -57.30
CA GLY A 66 -19.44 -1.02 -57.12
C GLY A 66 -20.65 -0.59 -56.30
N ASN A 67 -21.73 -0.16 -56.97
CA ASN A 67 -23.01 0.17 -56.33
C ASN A 67 -23.72 -1.10 -55.82
N SER A 68 -24.12 -1.14 -54.55
CA SER A 68 -24.99 -2.20 -54.01
C SER A 68 -25.82 -1.73 -52.82
N ARG A 69 -27.15 -1.67 -53.03
CA ARG A 69 -28.14 -1.26 -52.03
C ARG A 69 -28.27 -2.33 -50.93
N SER A 70 -27.87 -2.01 -49.70
CA SER A 70 -28.08 -2.86 -48.52
C SER A 70 -28.72 -2.08 -47.37
N ARG A 71 -29.89 -2.55 -46.90
CA ARG A 71 -30.70 -1.93 -45.84
C ARG A 71 -30.02 -2.07 -44.47
N ARG A 72 -29.12 -1.14 -44.11
CA ARG A 72 -28.56 -1.07 -42.76
C ARG A 72 -29.54 -0.42 -41.79
N ARG A 73 -30.11 -1.23 -40.89
CA ARG A 73 -30.90 -0.78 -39.72
C ARG A 73 -30.11 0.28 -38.94
N GLY A 74 -30.70 1.46 -38.73
CA GLY A 74 -30.07 2.55 -38.00
C GLY A 74 -29.82 2.19 -36.54
N ARG A 75 -28.58 1.78 -36.21
CA ARG A 75 -28.14 1.65 -34.83
C ARG A 75 -27.82 3.04 -34.29
N ARG A 76 -28.79 3.64 -33.62
CA ARG A 76 -28.73 4.98 -33.02
C ARG A 76 -27.51 5.06 -32.09
N VAL A 77 -26.40 5.62 -32.58
CA VAL A 77 -25.22 5.89 -31.78
C VAL A 77 -25.65 6.91 -30.73
N ARG A 78 -25.76 6.47 -29.47
CA ARG A 78 -25.95 7.40 -28.35
C ARG A 78 -24.67 8.25 -28.30
N SER A 79 -24.78 9.51 -28.72
CA SER A 79 -23.67 10.45 -28.69
C SER A 79 -23.02 10.41 -27.31
N ARG A 80 -21.71 10.14 -27.33
CA ARG A 80 -20.84 10.09 -26.17
C ARG A 80 -21.05 11.39 -25.40
N LYS A 81 -21.65 11.33 -24.20
CA LYS A 81 -21.87 12.54 -23.41
C LYS A 81 -20.50 13.14 -23.11
N TYR A 82 -20.32 14.36 -23.60
CA TYR A 82 -19.20 15.24 -23.33
C TYR A 82 -18.97 15.25 -21.81
N TYR A 83 -17.83 14.74 -21.35
CA TYR A 83 -17.46 14.90 -19.94
C TYR A 83 -17.18 16.38 -19.74
N LYS A 84 -18.02 17.01 -18.93
CA LYS A 84 -17.84 18.40 -18.53
C LYS A 84 -16.73 18.40 -17.50
N GLU A 85 -15.59 19.02 -17.82
CA GLU A 85 -14.52 19.28 -16.86
C GLU A 85 -15.10 20.12 -15.71
N THR A 86 -15.41 19.45 -14.61
CA THR A 86 -15.62 20.10 -13.33
C THR A 86 -14.25 20.25 -12.68
N ASN A 87 -13.86 21.49 -12.37
CA ASN A 87 -12.70 21.79 -11.52
C ASN A 87 -12.94 21.22 -10.10
N GLU A 88 -12.70 19.91 -9.91
CA GLU A 88 -12.88 19.23 -8.63
C GLU A 88 -11.74 19.50 -7.64
N GLU A 89 -10.65 20.13 -8.09
CA GLU A 89 -9.57 20.62 -7.23
C GLU A 89 -10.03 21.61 -6.15
N ALA A 90 -11.25 22.17 -6.26
CA ALA A 90 -11.84 23.07 -5.27
C ALA A 90 -12.64 22.36 -4.15
N SER A 91 -12.68 21.02 -4.10
CA SER A 91 -13.50 20.26 -3.15
C SER A 91 -13.06 20.35 -1.68
N VAL A 92 -11.75 20.44 -1.41
CA VAL A 92 -11.17 20.54 -0.06
C VAL A 92 -10.73 21.99 0.22
N PRO A 93 -11.20 22.65 1.30
CA PRO A 93 -10.73 23.98 1.70
C PRO A 93 -9.22 24.03 1.96
N CYS A 94 -8.56 25.15 1.61
CA CYS A 94 -7.11 25.30 1.67
C CYS A 94 -6.49 24.90 3.04
N HIS A 95 -7.12 25.30 4.15
CA HIS A 95 -6.65 24.97 5.50
C HIS A 95 -6.70 23.46 5.81
N MET A 96 -7.60 22.68 5.19
CA MET A 96 -7.64 21.23 5.35
C MET A 96 -6.58 20.53 4.49
N ARG A 97 -6.16 21.12 3.36
CA ARG A 97 -5.08 20.57 2.50
C ARG A 97 -3.76 20.48 3.25
N ALA A 98 -3.42 21.53 4.01
CA ALA A 98 -2.24 21.57 4.87
C ALA A 98 -2.26 20.51 5.99
N SER A 99 -3.41 19.88 6.25
CA SER A 99 -3.57 18.79 7.20
C SER A 99 -3.49 17.39 6.57
N ILE A 100 -3.35 17.26 5.26
CA ILE A 100 -3.34 15.96 4.56
C ILE A 100 -1.92 15.61 4.11
N ILE A 101 -1.47 14.41 4.47
CA ILE A 101 -0.20 13.82 4.04
C ILE A 101 -0.47 12.38 3.57
N ALA A 102 0.15 11.97 2.47
CA ALA A 102 0.15 10.57 2.04
C ALA A 102 1.49 9.90 2.36
N LEU A 103 1.43 8.61 2.71
CA LEU A 103 2.55 7.75 3.07
C LEU A 103 2.52 6.48 2.21
N ASP A 104 3.70 6.05 1.79
CA ASP A 104 3.97 4.71 1.30
C ASP A 104 5.39 4.27 1.73
N CYS A 105 5.57 2.99 2.01
CA CYS A 105 6.84 2.40 2.44
C CYS A 105 7.21 1.20 1.57
N GLU A 106 8.50 1.12 1.21
CA GLU A 106 9.07 -0.12 0.67
C GLU A 106 9.66 -0.96 1.79
N MET A 107 9.43 -2.27 1.72
CA MET A 107 9.84 -3.24 2.73
C MET A 107 10.71 -4.36 2.16
N VAL A 108 11.77 -4.70 2.90
CA VAL A 108 12.63 -5.88 2.67
C VAL A 108 12.28 -7.02 3.61
N GLY A 109 12.61 -8.25 3.20
CA GLY A 109 12.48 -9.46 4.00
C GLY A 109 13.67 -9.66 4.94
N VAL A 110 13.38 -9.91 6.22
CA VAL A 110 14.38 -10.09 7.29
C VAL A 110 14.25 -11.42 8.02
N GLY A 111 15.38 -11.87 8.59
CA GLY A 111 15.49 -13.12 9.35
C GLY A 111 15.48 -14.39 8.47
N PRO A 112 15.58 -15.59 9.07
CA PRO A 112 15.98 -16.82 8.37
C PRO A 112 15.16 -17.26 7.16
N SER A 113 13.94 -16.74 7.00
CA SER A 113 13.00 -17.07 5.93
C SER A 113 12.52 -15.87 5.10
N GLY A 114 12.95 -14.64 5.44
CA GLY A 114 12.55 -13.42 4.73
C GLY A 114 11.06 -13.05 4.80
N PHE A 115 10.24 -13.79 5.56
CA PHE A 115 8.80 -13.56 5.67
C PHE A 115 8.44 -12.33 6.51
N ARG A 116 9.22 -12.03 7.55
CA ARG A 116 9.06 -10.77 8.30
C ARG A 116 9.53 -9.62 7.41
N SER A 117 8.79 -8.52 7.46
CA SER A 117 9.06 -7.35 6.63
C SER A 117 9.58 -6.21 7.51
N ALA A 118 10.72 -5.63 7.15
CA ALA A 118 11.27 -4.43 7.75
C ALA A 118 11.19 -3.27 6.75
N VAL A 119 10.94 -2.05 7.24
CA VAL A 119 10.94 -0.85 6.40
C VAL A 119 12.35 -0.55 5.88
N ALA A 120 12.44 -0.20 4.61
CA ALA A 120 13.68 0.01 3.88
C ALA A 120 13.74 1.35 3.15
N ARG A 121 12.58 1.86 2.69
CA ARG A 121 12.41 3.23 2.19
C ARG A 121 11.06 3.78 2.63
N VAL A 122 11.00 5.07 2.92
CA VAL A 122 9.78 5.76 3.35
C VAL A 122 9.61 7.02 2.50
N THR A 123 8.43 7.21 1.92
CA THR A 123 8.09 8.46 1.24
C THR A 123 6.82 9.08 1.83
N LEU A 124 6.89 10.36 2.16
CA LEU A 124 5.76 11.21 2.57
C LEU A 124 5.59 12.35 1.55
N VAL A 125 4.36 12.55 1.08
CA VAL A 125 4.01 13.66 0.17
C VAL A 125 2.87 14.52 0.74
N ASP A 126 2.91 15.81 0.48
CA ASP A 126 1.85 16.75 0.84
C ASP A 126 0.64 16.66 -0.13
N TYR A 127 -0.43 17.40 0.16
CA TYR A 127 -1.62 17.45 -0.70
C TYR A 127 -1.32 17.89 -2.14
N ASN A 128 -0.28 18.68 -2.37
CA ASN A 128 0.13 19.20 -3.68
C ASN A 128 1.14 18.28 -4.39
N ASN A 129 1.33 17.05 -3.88
CA ASN A 129 2.27 16.03 -4.35
C ASN A 129 3.76 16.44 -4.16
N SER A 130 4.05 17.39 -3.27
CA SER A 130 5.42 17.77 -2.91
C SER A 130 5.99 16.81 -1.87
N THR A 131 7.18 16.28 -2.11
CA THR A 131 7.87 15.38 -1.18
C THR A 131 8.27 16.09 0.11
N LEU A 132 7.75 15.60 1.24
CA LEU A 132 8.08 16.07 2.59
C LEU A 132 9.23 15.25 3.21
N LEU A 133 9.31 13.98 2.85
CA LEU A 133 10.39 13.05 3.22
C LEU A 133 10.48 11.99 2.13
N ASP A 134 11.68 11.69 1.66
CA ASP A 134 11.97 10.46 0.92
C ASP A 134 13.36 10.00 1.37
N THR A 135 13.45 8.81 1.96
CA THR A 135 14.68 8.37 2.64
C THR A 135 14.74 6.85 2.77
N PHE A 136 15.95 6.30 2.66
CA PHE A 136 16.23 4.91 2.99
C PHE A 136 16.40 4.74 4.51
N VAL A 137 16.08 3.55 5.02
CA VAL A 137 16.11 3.22 6.45
C VAL A 137 17.07 2.05 6.67
N ARG A 138 18.05 2.24 7.54
CA ARG A 138 19.00 1.19 7.93
C ARG A 138 18.26 0.10 8.69
N VAL A 139 18.32 -1.12 8.16
CA VAL A 139 17.70 -2.31 8.76
C VAL A 139 18.71 -2.95 9.72
N ALA A 140 18.32 -3.08 10.99
CA ALA A 140 19.21 -3.61 12.04
C ALA A 140 19.33 -5.15 12.03
N GLU A 141 18.36 -5.83 11.42
CA GLU A 141 18.37 -7.29 11.25
C GLU A 141 18.99 -7.70 9.90
N GLU A 142 19.42 -8.95 9.79
CA GLU A 142 19.89 -9.49 8.52
C GLU A 142 18.77 -9.50 7.47
N VAL A 143 19.00 -8.79 6.36
CA VAL A 143 18.13 -8.75 5.18
C VAL A 143 18.41 -9.97 4.32
N THR A 144 17.46 -10.91 4.28
CA THR A 144 17.58 -12.17 3.54
C THR A 144 16.87 -12.16 2.19
N ASP A 145 15.97 -11.21 1.97
CA ASP A 145 15.35 -10.95 0.65
C ASP A 145 15.09 -9.45 0.47
N TYR A 146 15.87 -8.78 -0.37
CA TYR A 146 15.67 -7.36 -0.68
C TYR A 146 14.37 -7.08 -1.44
N ARG A 147 13.77 -8.10 -2.08
CA ARG A 147 12.57 -7.99 -2.91
C ARG A 147 12.70 -6.94 -4.02
N THR A 148 13.92 -6.65 -4.47
CA THR A 148 14.29 -5.52 -5.35
C THR A 148 13.46 -5.42 -6.64
N PHE A 149 12.98 -6.56 -7.16
CA PHE A 149 12.06 -6.62 -8.31
C PHE A 149 10.70 -5.94 -8.06
N VAL A 150 10.33 -5.74 -6.79
CA VAL A 150 9.21 -4.89 -6.34
C VAL A 150 9.77 -3.63 -5.71
N SER A 151 10.61 -3.74 -4.68
CA SER A 151 10.95 -2.60 -3.80
C SER A 151 11.90 -1.57 -4.41
N GLY A 152 12.66 -1.95 -5.45
CA GLY A 152 13.76 -1.13 -5.98
C GLY A 152 14.94 -0.94 -5.01
N VAL A 153 14.91 -1.57 -3.82
CA VAL A 153 15.93 -1.41 -2.79
C VAL A 153 17.12 -2.34 -3.03
N HIS A 154 18.32 -1.80 -2.91
CA HIS A 154 19.59 -2.51 -2.92
C HIS A 154 20.33 -2.42 -1.56
N GLU A 155 21.29 -3.32 -1.36
CA GLU A 155 22.15 -3.34 -0.17
C GLU A 155 22.96 -2.04 0.01
N SER A 156 23.37 -1.43 -1.10
CA SER A 156 24.04 -0.11 -1.12
C SER A 156 23.21 0.97 -0.45
N ASP A 157 21.90 0.94 -0.65
CA ASP A 157 21.00 2.02 -0.25
C ASP A 157 20.81 1.98 1.27
N LEU A 158 20.67 0.78 1.84
CA LEU A 158 20.56 0.55 3.29
C LEU A 158 21.86 0.77 4.04
N LYS A 159 23.01 0.69 3.35
CA LYS A 159 24.34 0.93 3.92
C LYS A 159 24.85 2.36 3.68
N SER A 160 24.18 3.14 2.82
CA SER A 160 24.55 4.52 2.50
C SER A 160 24.58 5.41 3.75
N GLU A 161 25.42 6.46 3.72
CA GLU A 161 25.46 7.42 4.82
C GLU A 161 24.21 8.32 4.92
N GLU A 162 23.44 8.38 3.83
CA GLU A 162 22.17 9.10 3.75
C GLU A 162 21.00 8.30 4.36
N ALA A 163 21.15 6.99 4.56
CA ALA A 163 20.14 6.15 5.20
C ALA A 163 20.05 6.45 6.71
N LEU A 164 18.84 6.72 7.18
CA LEU A 164 18.57 7.01 8.58
C LEU A 164 18.47 5.72 9.39
N SER A 165 18.78 5.77 10.69
CA SER A 165 18.32 4.70 11.58
C SER A 165 16.79 4.64 11.62
N LEU A 166 16.23 3.48 11.94
CA LEU A 166 14.79 3.30 12.11
C LEU A 166 14.20 4.31 13.11
N ASP A 167 14.92 4.60 14.20
CA ASP A 167 14.45 5.55 15.21
C ASP A 167 14.40 6.99 14.71
N GLU A 168 15.46 7.46 14.03
CA GLU A 168 15.47 8.80 13.42
C GLU A 168 14.40 8.95 12.33
N CYS A 169 14.20 7.93 11.50
CA CYS A 169 13.13 7.91 10.50
C CYS A 169 11.76 8.00 11.18
N ARG A 170 11.50 7.12 12.17
CA ARG A 170 10.27 7.09 12.96
C ARG A 170 9.97 8.45 13.61
N GLN A 171 10.96 9.09 14.25
CA GLN A 171 10.82 10.41 14.86
C GLN A 171 10.49 11.51 13.83
N LYS A 172 11.08 11.47 12.62
CA LYS A 172 10.76 12.41 11.54
C LYS A 172 9.33 12.20 11.03
N VAL A 173 8.93 10.95 10.78
CA VAL A 173 7.57 10.60 10.32
C VAL A 173 6.53 11.00 11.36
N GLU A 174 6.71 10.63 12.63
CA GLU A 174 5.76 10.98 13.71
C GLU A 174 5.56 12.50 13.84
N ARG A 175 6.65 13.27 13.72
CA ARG A 175 6.61 14.74 13.77
C ARG A 175 5.82 15.33 12.60
N LEU A 176 5.98 14.79 11.40
CA LEU A 176 5.25 15.23 10.21
C LEU A 176 3.76 14.87 10.30
N LEU A 177 3.43 13.65 10.76
CA LEU A 177 2.06 13.15 10.85
C LEU A 177 1.26 13.71 12.04
N ARG A 178 1.89 14.38 13.00
CA ARG A 178 1.21 14.92 14.19
C ARG A 178 0.09 15.89 13.80
N GLY A 179 -1.15 15.53 14.16
CA GLY A 179 -2.36 16.29 13.82
C GLY A 179 -2.56 16.41 12.31
N LYS A 180 -2.37 15.31 11.57
CA LYS A 180 -2.60 15.20 10.12
C LYS A 180 -3.52 14.03 9.81
N ILE A 181 -4.31 14.19 8.74
CA ILE A 181 -4.98 13.11 8.05
C ILE A 181 -3.93 12.36 7.24
N LEU A 182 -3.79 11.06 7.52
CA LEU A 182 -2.87 10.15 6.86
C LEU A 182 -3.59 9.39 5.75
N VAL A 183 -3.13 9.54 4.51
CA VAL A 183 -3.65 8.83 3.33
C VAL A 183 -2.65 7.75 2.88
N GLY A 184 -3.14 6.65 2.32
CA GLY A 184 -2.29 5.59 1.77
C GLY A 184 -3.06 4.38 1.26
N HIS A 185 -2.36 3.27 1.02
CA HIS A 185 -2.96 2.03 0.51
C HIS A 185 -2.47 0.79 1.27
N GLY A 186 -3.23 0.35 2.27
CA GLY A 186 -2.83 -0.76 3.13
C GLY A 186 -2.00 -0.37 4.35
N LEU A 187 -2.13 0.89 4.81
CA LEU A 187 -1.38 1.58 5.88
C LEU A 187 -1.12 0.79 7.18
N LYS A 188 -1.84 -0.31 7.43
CA LYS A 188 -1.51 -1.26 8.51
C LYS A 188 -0.06 -1.75 8.37
N CYS A 189 0.40 -2.07 7.16
CA CYS A 189 1.74 -2.59 6.92
C CYS A 189 2.82 -1.54 7.21
N ASP A 190 2.64 -0.32 6.69
CA ASP A 190 3.54 0.83 6.82
C ASP A 190 3.68 1.29 8.28
N LEU A 191 2.55 1.45 8.98
CA LEU A 191 2.56 1.85 10.38
C LEU A 191 3.17 0.76 11.28
N GLN A 192 2.95 -0.52 10.96
CA GLN A 192 3.58 -1.63 11.70
C GLN A 192 5.09 -1.72 11.46
N SER A 193 5.57 -1.53 10.23
CA SER A 193 7.01 -1.59 9.92
C SER A 193 7.79 -0.39 10.49
N LEU A 194 7.12 0.76 10.64
CA LEU A 194 7.65 1.96 11.33
C LEU A 194 7.49 1.92 12.86
N GLY A 195 6.75 0.97 13.42
CA GLY A 195 6.43 0.94 14.85
C GLY A 195 5.62 2.15 15.33
N LEU A 196 4.69 2.63 14.49
CA LEU A 196 3.84 3.80 14.73
C LEU A 196 2.36 3.41 14.89
N VAL A 197 1.61 4.28 15.56
CA VAL A 197 0.14 4.22 15.66
C VAL A 197 -0.41 5.60 15.30
N HIS A 198 -1.37 5.65 14.38
CA HIS A 198 -2.06 6.88 13.99
C HIS A 198 -3.53 6.83 14.44
N PRO A 199 -4.17 7.95 14.83
CA PRO A 199 -5.57 7.95 15.25
C PRO A 199 -6.49 7.41 14.14
N TRP A 200 -7.34 6.45 14.47
CA TRP A 200 -8.20 5.77 13.47
C TRP A 200 -9.09 6.75 12.68
N HIS A 201 -9.49 7.85 13.31
CA HIS A 201 -10.33 8.89 12.70
C HIS A 201 -9.55 9.86 11.82
N ASP A 202 -8.22 9.75 11.81
CA ASP A 202 -7.29 10.48 10.93
C ASP A 202 -6.73 9.61 9.79
N ILE A 203 -7.05 8.30 9.73
CA ILE A 203 -6.60 7.39 8.66
C ILE A 203 -7.58 7.35 7.47
N ARG A 204 -7.04 7.51 6.25
CA ARG A 204 -7.71 7.41 4.93
C ARG A 204 -7.03 6.31 4.11
N ASP A 205 -7.26 5.06 4.50
CA ASP A 205 -6.73 3.88 3.80
C ASP A 205 -7.61 3.50 2.59
N THR A 206 -7.09 3.69 1.39
CA THR A 206 -7.78 3.38 0.12
C THR A 206 -8.04 1.89 -0.08
N ALA A 207 -7.29 1.00 0.59
CA ALA A 207 -7.52 -0.45 0.58
C ALA A 207 -8.70 -0.87 1.48
N LYS A 208 -9.14 0.01 2.39
CA LYS A 208 -10.25 -0.20 3.34
C LYS A 208 -11.48 0.68 3.08
N TYR A 209 -11.42 1.59 2.11
CA TYR A 209 -12.56 2.42 1.74
C TYR A 209 -13.62 1.56 1.03
N GLU A 210 -14.78 1.38 1.66
CA GLU A 210 -15.83 0.44 1.22
C GLU A 210 -16.21 0.55 -0.28
N PRO A 211 -16.34 1.76 -0.89
CA PRO A 211 -16.59 1.91 -2.33
C PRO A 211 -15.47 1.42 -3.27
N TYR A 212 -14.25 1.21 -2.76
CA TYR A 212 -13.09 0.68 -3.48
C TYR A 212 -12.85 -0.81 -3.20
N MET A 213 -13.57 -1.42 -2.27
CA MET A 213 -13.44 -2.85 -1.99
C MET A 213 -14.20 -3.70 -3.01
N LYS A 214 -13.65 -4.87 -3.35
CA LYS A 214 -14.32 -5.85 -4.21
C LYS A 214 -15.24 -6.72 -3.38
N VAL A 215 -16.50 -6.84 -3.79
CA VAL A 215 -17.43 -7.82 -3.22
C VAL A 215 -17.07 -9.22 -3.74
N VAL A 216 -17.00 -10.18 -2.83
CA VAL A 216 -16.80 -11.61 -3.13
C VAL A 216 -17.94 -12.43 -2.52
N ASP A 217 -18.66 -13.17 -3.35
CA ASP A 217 -19.59 -14.19 -2.88
C ASP A 217 -18.76 -15.39 -2.37
N ARG A 218 -18.76 -15.59 -1.05
CA ARG A 218 -18.27 -16.84 -0.45
C ARG A 218 -19.42 -17.83 -0.46
N MET A 219 -19.21 -18.97 -1.12
CA MET A 219 -20.25 -19.98 -1.37
C MET A 219 -20.88 -20.45 -0.05
N GLY A 220 -22.10 -19.97 0.25
CA GLY A 220 -22.85 -20.32 1.47
C GLY A 220 -22.70 -19.39 2.70
N SER A 221 -22.05 -18.22 2.60
CA SER A 221 -22.00 -17.25 3.72
C SER A 221 -21.85 -15.80 3.26
N LYS A 222 -22.20 -14.85 4.15
CA LYS A 222 -22.33 -13.40 3.88
C LYS A 222 -21.25 -12.88 2.91
N ARG A 223 -21.69 -12.14 1.88
CA ARG A 223 -20.85 -11.38 0.93
C ARG A 223 -19.68 -10.71 1.66
N GLY A 224 -18.47 -11.17 1.38
CA GLY A 224 -17.26 -10.57 1.90
C GLY A 224 -16.85 -9.36 1.06
N GLN A 225 -16.13 -8.43 1.67
CA GLN A 225 -15.40 -7.40 0.95
C GLN A 225 -13.90 -7.65 1.11
N VAL A 226 -13.16 -7.56 0.00
CA VAL A 226 -11.69 -7.67 -0.01
C VAL A 226 -11.07 -6.41 -0.61
N ALA A 227 -9.88 -6.05 -0.14
CA ALA A 227 -9.10 -4.97 -0.72
C ALA A 227 -8.80 -5.26 -2.21
N ARG A 228 -8.78 -4.21 -3.03
CA ARG A 228 -8.26 -4.25 -4.41
C ARG A 228 -6.84 -3.71 -4.41
N LYS A 229 -6.03 -4.11 -5.40
CA LYS A 229 -4.66 -3.58 -5.55
C LYS A 229 -4.70 -2.12 -6.00
N LEU A 230 -3.77 -1.30 -5.51
CA LEU A 230 -3.67 0.12 -5.87
C LEU A 230 -3.72 0.34 -7.38
N LYS A 231 -2.87 -0.35 -8.16
CA LYS A 231 -2.85 -0.23 -9.63
C LYS A 231 -4.17 -0.56 -10.33
N GLU A 232 -4.97 -1.48 -9.79
CA GLU A 232 -6.30 -1.79 -10.34
C GLU A 232 -7.31 -0.66 -10.07
N LEU A 233 -7.21 0.00 -8.91
CA LEU A 233 -8.05 1.15 -8.57
C LEU A 233 -7.67 2.38 -9.38
N VAL A 234 -6.37 2.66 -9.49
CA VAL A 234 -5.83 3.83 -10.19
C VAL A 234 -6.14 3.73 -11.69
N ALA A 235 -5.95 2.56 -12.31
CA ALA A 235 -6.31 2.33 -13.70
C ALA A 235 -7.83 2.47 -13.97
N GLU A 236 -8.69 2.04 -13.04
CA GLU A 236 -10.15 2.16 -13.20
C GLU A 236 -10.67 3.58 -12.94
N LYS A 237 -10.21 4.23 -11.87
CA LYS A 237 -10.78 5.48 -11.35
C LYS A 237 -10.13 6.73 -11.94
N ILE A 238 -8.81 6.70 -12.13
CA ILE A 238 -8.00 7.83 -12.57
C ILE A 238 -7.60 7.66 -14.05
N GLY A 239 -7.49 6.42 -14.53
CA GLY A 239 -7.01 6.13 -15.90
C GLY A 239 -5.49 6.22 -16.05
N ARG A 240 -4.75 6.22 -14.94
CA ARG A 240 -3.28 6.17 -14.91
C ARG A 240 -2.79 4.73 -14.74
N GLU A 241 -1.74 4.35 -15.46
CA GLU A 241 -1.03 3.09 -15.28
C GLU A 241 0.19 3.32 -14.37
N ILE A 242 0.31 2.52 -13.31
CA ILE A 242 1.39 2.54 -12.30
C ILE A 242 1.89 1.10 -12.06
N GLN A 243 3.03 0.92 -11.38
CA GLN A 243 3.56 -0.41 -11.02
C GLN A 243 3.64 -1.38 -12.23
N LYS A 244 4.32 -0.93 -13.29
CA LYS A 244 4.40 -1.64 -14.58
C LYS A 244 5.21 -2.94 -14.46
N PRO A 245 4.80 -4.04 -15.14
CA PRO A 245 5.54 -5.29 -15.08
C PRO A 245 7.01 -5.14 -15.50
N GLY A 246 7.93 -5.65 -14.67
CA GLY A 246 9.37 -5.54 -14.92
C GLY A 246 10.03 -4.24 -14.45
N GLN A 247 9.25 -3.32 -13.86
CA GLN A 247 9.77 -2.16 -13.13
C GLN A 247 9.54 -2.35 -11.64
N SER A 248 10.48 -1.88 -10.82
CA SER A 248 10.22 -1.72 -9.39
C SER A 248 9.12 -0.68 -9.17
N HIS A 249 8.45 -0.79 -8.04
CA HIS A 249 7.55 0.22 -7.52
C HIS A 249 8.34 1.49 -7.15
N SER A 250 7.60 2.56 -6.93
CA SER A 250 8.12 3.83 -6.44
C SER A 250 7.19 4.31 -5.34
N PRO A 251 7.64 4.39 -4.08
CA PRO A 251 6.77 4.82 -2.97
C PRO A 251 6.25 6.25 -3.17
N TYR A 252 6.95 7.09 -3.94
CA TYR A 252 6.41 8.37 -4.40
C TYR A 252 5.22 8.21 -5.37
N GLU A 253 5.31 7.32 -6.38
CA GLU A 253 4.20 7.08 -7.32
C GLU A 253 2.98 6.50 -6.59
N ASP A 254 3.21 5.56 -5.67
CA ASP A 254 2.15 4.87 -4.93
C ASP A 254 1.50 5.78 -3.88
N ALA A 255 2.27 6.57 -3.12
CA ALA A 255 1.72 7.58 -2.19
C ALA A 255 0.88 8.64 -2.92
N VAL A 256 1.37 9.17 -4.05
CA VAL A 256 0.63 10.12 -4.89
C VAL A 256 -0.63 9.46 -5.49
N ALA A 257 -0.56 8.19 -5.89
CA ALA A 257 -1.72 7.48 -6.44
C ALA A 257 -2.80 7.19 -5.38
N ALA A 258 -2.42 6.86 -4.14
CA ALA A 258 -3.36 6.76 -3.03
C ALA A 258 -3.98 8.13 -2.68
N LEU A 259 -3.19 9.20 -2.74
CA LEU A 259 -3.65 10.58 -2.53
C LEU A 259 -4.63 11.04 -3.61
N ASP A 260 -4.38 10.73 -4.88
CA ASP A 260 -5.25 11.07 -6.00
C ASP A 260 -6.60 10.33 -5.91
N LEU A 261 -6.58 9.06 -5.50
CA LEU A 261 -7.81 8.31 -5.19
C LEU A 261 -8.58 8.95 -4.02
N TYR A 262 -7.91 9.35 -2.95
CA TYR A 262 -8.54 10.08 -1.86
C TYR A 262 -9.15 11.40 -2.35
N LYS A 263 -8.43 12.22 -3.13
CA LYS A 263 -8.92 13.50 -3.67
C LYS A 263 -10.24 13.32 -4.44
N LEU A 264 -10.31 12.30 -5.30
CA LEU A 264 -11.47 11.97 -6.15
C LEU A 264 -12.78 11.74 -5.37
N ASP A 265 -12.74 11.04 -4.23
CA ASP A 265 -13.93 10.76 -3.40
C ASP A 265 -13.95 11.52 -2.06
N SER A 266 -12.98 12.40 -1.83
CA SER A 266 -12.72 13.14 -0.58
C SER A 266 -13.99 13.66 0.10
N ARG A 267 -14.85 14.37 -0.65
CA ARG A 267 -16.13 14.91 -0.12
C ARG A 267 -17.03 13.82 0.48
N LYS A 268 -17.17 12.67 -0.17
CA LYS A 268 -18.00 11.55 0.34
C LYS A 268 -17.30 10.86 1.50
N TRP A 269 -15.99 10.68 1.39
CA TRP A 269 -15.16 10.05 2.41
C TRP A 269 -15.23 10.81 3.73
N GLU A 270 -15.03 12.14 3.70
CA GLU A 270 -15.08 12.99 4.88
C GLU A 270 -16.48 13.07 5.50
N MET A 271 -17.55 13.06 4.70
CA MET A 271 -18.92 12.92 5.25
C MET A 271 -19.11 11.59 6.01
N VAL A 272 -18.57 10.48 5.51
CA VAL A 272 -18.61 9.18 6.19
C VAL A 272 -17.75 9.18 7.45
N MET A 273 -16.57 9.81 7.42
CA MET A 273 -15.71 9.92 8.60
C MET A 273 -16.34 10.78 9.69
N GLN A 274 -16.91 11.94 9.36
CA GLN A 274 -17.66 12.78 10.29
C GLN A 274 -18.85 12.03 10.92
N TYR A 275 -19.57 11.21 10.14
CA TYR A 275 -20.62 10.35 10.68
C TYR A 275 -20.05 9.30 11.65
N LYS A 276 -18.99 8.57 11.25
CA LYS A 276 -18.35 7.54 12.08
C LYS A 276 -17.81 8.15 13.39
N MET A 277 -17.09 9.27 13.34
CA MET A 277 -16.58 10.01 14.51
C MET A 277 -17.70 10.41 15.45
N ARG A 278 -18.77 11.05 14.95
CA ARG A 278 -19.91 11.47 15.77
C ARG A 278 -20.57 10.27 16.45
N ARG A 279 -20.80 9.17 15.74
CA ARG A 279 -21.35 7.94 16.33
C ARG A 279 -20.45 7.34 17.41
N THR A 280 -19.12 7.33 17.22
CA THR A 280 -18.19 6.87 18.25
C THR A 280 -18.22 7.78 19.48
N MET A 281 -18.31 9.09 19.30
CA MET A 281 -18.44 10.05 20.41
C MET A 281 -19.78 9.90 21.16
N GLU A 282 -20.89 9.69 20.45
CA GLU A 282 -22.21 9.38 21.05
C GLU A 282 -22.12 8.12 21.94
N ILE A 283 -21.57 7.02 21.41
CA ILE A 283 -21.42 5.76 22.15
C ILE A 283 -20.49 5.92 23.36
N GLN A 284 -19.34 6.59 23.19
CA GLN A 284 -18.39 6.82 24.27
C GLN A 284 -19.01 7.64 25.40
N GLY A 285 -19.74 8.71 25.07
CA GLY A 285 -20.47 9.51 26.05
C GLY A 285 -21.51 8.71 26.84
N VAL A 286 -22.26 7.83 26.19
CA VAL A 286 -23.19 6.91 26.86
C VAL A 286 -22.45 5.98 27.82
N LEU A 287 -21.39 5.30 27.35
CA LEU A 287 -20.57 4.40 28.18
C LEU A 287 -19.97 5.10 29.39
N ASP A 288 -19.56 6.37 29.25
CA ASP A 288 -19.00 7.13 30.36
C ASP A 288 -20.09 7.58 31.35
N THR A 289 -21.30 7.93 30.89
CA THR A 289 -22.46 8.15 31.80
C THR A 289 -22.89 6.88 32.54
N GLU A 290 -22.87 5.71 31.89
CA GLU A 290 -23.19 4.42 32.51
C GLU A 290 -22.14 4.05 33.59
N LYS A 291 -20.85 4.26 33.31
CA LYS A 291 -19.78 4.09 34.32
C LYS A 291 -19.96 5.03 35.51
N HIS A 292 -20.29 6.31 35.28
CA HIS A 292 -20.54 7.26 36.36
C HIS A 292 -21.77 6.89 37.20
N ALA A 293 -22.85 6.41 36.57
CA ALA A 293 -24.02 5.91 37.29
C ALA A 293 -23.67 4.68 38.15
N ALA A 294 -23.01 3.67 37.56
CA ALA A 294 -22.59 2.47 38.28
C ALA A 294 -21.58 2.76 39.41
N PHE A 295 -20.69 3.74 39.24
CA PHE A 295 -19.79 4.19 40.30
C PHE A 295 -20.56 4.82 41.47
N ASN A 296 -21.54 5.69 41.18
CA ASN A 296 -22.37 6.33 42.20
C ASN A 296 -23.29 5.33 42.94
N GLU A 297 -23.84 4.34 42.25
CA GLU A 297 -24.60 3.25 42.88
C GLU A 297 -23.72 2.39 43.80
N ASN A 298 -22.51 2.03 43.37
CA ASN A 298 -21.57 1.29 44.22
C ASN A 298 -21.13 2.12 45.45
N ALA A 299 -20.92 3.42 45.30
CA ALA A 299 -20.60 4.32 46.40
C ALA A 299 -21.77 4.44 47.42
N SER A 300 -23.01 4.52 46.94
CA SER A 300 -24.19 4.57 47.82
C SER A 300 -24.40 3.26 48.59
N HIS A 301 -24.22 2.11 47.91
CA HIS A 301 -24.29 0.78 48.53
C HIS A 301 -23.16 0.54 49.55
N PHE A 302 -21.95 1.05 49.31
CA PHE A 302 -20.85 1.00 50.28
C PHE A 302 -21.15 1.85 51.53
N SER A 303 -21.70 3.06 51.34
CA SER A 303 -22.09 3.96 52.44
C SER A 303 -23.19 3.35 53.32
N GLN A 304 -24.25 2.79 52.73
CA GLN A 304 -25.33 2.11 53.47
C GLN A 304 -24.79 0.93 54.29
N ARG A 305 -23.83 0.18 53.74
CA ARG A 305 -23.23 -0.98 54.42
C ARG A 305 -22.35 -0.58 55.61
N MET A 306 -21.69 0.58 55.60
CA MET A 306 -20.96 1.09 56.78
C MET A 306 -21.90 1.54 57.90
N VAL A 307 -23.03 2.19 57.57
CA VAL A 307 -24.04 2.59 58.57
C VAL A 307 -24.63 1.36 59.29
N ALA A 308 -24.83 0.25 58.57
CA ALA A 308 -25.35 -0.99 59.14
C ALA A 308 -24.36 -1.75 60.06
N VAL A 309 -23.05 -1.49 59.98
CA VAL A 309 -22.03 -2.15 60.80
C VAL A 309 -21.70 -1.35 62.08
N GLY A 310 -22.03 -0.06 62.12
CA GLY A 310 -21.85 0.81 63.30
C GLY A 310 -23.04 0.84 64.28
N ALA A 311 -23.96 -0.12 64.20
CA ALA A 311 -25.23 -0.13 64.93
C ALA A 311 -25.45 -1.37 65.83
N CYS A 312 -24.37 -2.09 66.17
CA CYS A 312 -24.33 -3.20 67.14
C CYS A 312 -23.28 -2.92 68.23
#